data_AF-A0A2H0W7Y3-F1
#
_entry.id   AF-A0A2H0W7Y3-F1
#
_cell.length_a   1.000
_cell.length_b   1.000
_cell.length_c   1.000
_cell.angle_alpha   90.00
_cell.angle_beta   90.00
_cell.angle_gamma   90.00
#
_symmetry.space_group_name_H-M   'P 1'
#
loop_
_entity.id
_entity.type
_entity.pdbx_description
1 polymer ?
#
loop_
_entity_poly.entity_id
_entity_poly.type
_entity_poly.pdbx_seq_one_letter_code
_entity_poly.pdbx_strand_id
1 'polypeptide(L)'
;MKKNSKDLLNRISRIKGQLLGIEKMIKEERSCLSIIQQIKAVREALGKTAAIILTQESCQLEKNKNTHDFKKVVEELVKNI
;
A
#
# COMPACT_ATOMS: atom_id res chain seq x y z
N MET A 1 -12.44 9.90 6.87
CA MET A 1 -11.29 10.19 5.97
C MET A 1 -10.51 11.52 6.14
N LYS A 2 -10.89 12.56 6.92
CA LYS A 2 -10.18 13.87 6.87
C LYS A 2 -8.83 13.97 7.62
N LYS A 3 -8.47 13.06 8.54
CA LYS A 3 -7.35 13.32 9.47
C LYS A 3 -5.95 12.87 8.98
N ASN A 4 -5.84 12.08 7.91
CA ASN A 4 -4.54 11.53 7.45
C ASN A 4 -4.32 11.53 5.92
N SER A 5 -5.11 12.27 5.14
CA SER A 5 -5.00 12.27 3.67
C SER A 5 -3.63 12.70 3.17
N LYS A 6 -2.94 13.63 3.85
CA LYS A 6 -1.61 14.10 3.44
C LYS A 6 -0.53 13.01 3.56
N ASP A 7 -0.56 12.20 4.62
CA ASP A 7 0.40 11.10 4.78
C ASP A 7 0.17 10.01 3.72
N LEU A 8 -1.09 9.65 3.48
CA LEU A 8 -1.46 8.69 2.43
C LEU A 8 -1.02 9.20 1.05
N LEU A 9 -1.28 10.47 0.72
CA LEU A 9 -0.82 11.08 -0.53
C LEU A 9 0.70 11.07 -0.66
N ASN A 10 1.43 11.35 0.43
CA ASN A 10 2.89 11.26 0.43
C ASN A 10 3.40 9.83 0.16
N ARG A 11 2.74 8.81 0.73
CA ARG A 11 3.08 7.40 0.46
C ARG A 11 2.84 7.02 -0.99
N ILE A 12 1.68 7.40 -1.55
CA ILE A 12 1.38 7.18 -2.96
C ILE A 12 2.37 7.92 -3.87
N SER A 13 2.76 9.14 -3.53
CA SER A 13 3.77 9.91 -4.27
C SER A 13 5.13 9.19 -4.30
N ARG A 14 5.55 8.61 -3.17
CA ARG A 14 6.78 7.80 -3.10
C ARG A 14 6.68 6.53 -3.96
N ILE A 15 5.56 5.82 -3.89
CA ILE A 15 5.30 4.62 -4.70
C ILE A 15 5.35 4.96 -6.20
N LYS A 16 4.75 6.08 -6.61
CA LYS A 16 4.84 6.59 -7.99
C LYS A 16 6.30 6.81 -8.41
N GLY A 17 7.11 7.42 -7.55
CA GLY A 17 8.55 7.60 -7.81
C GLY A 17 9.29 6.27 -8.00
N GLN A 18 8.96 5.25 -7.21
CA GLN A 18 9.54 3.90 -7.37
C GLN A 18 9.15 3.25 -8.70
N LEU A 19 7.88 3.38 -9.12
CA LEU A 19 7.41 2.88 -10.43
C LEU A 19 8.14 3.56 -11.59
N LEU A 20 8.31 4.88 -11.54
CA LEU A 20 9.11 5.62 -12.53
C LEU A 20 10.58 5.16 -12.52
N GLY A 21 11.12 4.85 -11.35
CA GLY A 21 12.46 4.27 -11.20
C GLY A 21 12.58 2.92 -11.90
N ILE A 22 11.61 2.03 -11.73
CA ILE A 22 11.56 0.72 -12.40
C ILE A 22 11.50 0.89 -13.91
N GLU A 23 10.65 1.79 -14.42
CA GLU A 23 10.57 2.09 -15.85
C GLU A 23 11.92 2.52 -16.41
N LYS A 24 12.63 3.42 -15.70
CA LYS A 24 13.98 3.84 -16.06
C LYS A 24 14.97 2.67 -16.04
N MET A 25 14.92 1.81 -15.02
CA MET A 25 15.81 0.64 -14.92
C MET A 25 15.62 -0.33 -16.09
N ILE A 26 14.38 -0.50 -16.57
CA ILE A 26 14.08 -1.32 -17.75
C ILE A 26 14.68 -0.68 -19.00
N LYS A 27 14.48 0.63 -19.20
CA LYS A 27 15.04 1.37 -20.34
C LYS A 27 16.58 1.39 -20.35
N GLU A 28 17.19 1.36 -19.17
CA GLU A 28 18.65 1.27 -19.00
C GLU A 28 19.19 -0.18 -19.01
N GLU A 29 18.35 -1.18 -19.31
CA GLU A 29 18.71 -2.60 -19.36
C GLU A 29 19.44 -3.09 -18.08
N ARG A 30 18.99 -2.59 -16.91
CA ARG A 30 19.53 -3.02 -15.62
C ARG A 30 19.25 -4.51 -15.37
N SER A 31 20.02 -5.11 -14.46
CA SER A 31 19.90 -6.54 -14.16
C SER A 31 18.48 -6.91 -13.69
N CYS A 32 17.97 -8.05 -14.17
CA CYS A 32 16.65 -8.54 -13.79
C CYS A 32 16.48 -8.64 -12.27
N LEU A 33 17.53 -9.06 -11.56
CA LEU A 33 17.52 -9.16 -10.10
C LEU A 33 17.25 -7.80 -9.43
N SER A 34 17.90 -6.74 -9.90
CA SER A 34 17.71 -5.40 -9.35
C SER A 34 16.28 -4.87 -9.61
N ILE A 35 15.74 -5.13 -10.80
CA ILE A 35 14.36 -4.76 -11.17
C ILE A 35 13.37 -5.50 -10.28
N ILE A 36 13.53 -6.82 -10.09
CA ILE A 36 12.67 -7.64 -9.23
C ILE A 36 12.73 -7.15 -7.77
N GLN A 37 13.90 -6.75 -7.28
CA GLN A 37 14.04 -6.17 -5.94
C GLN A 37 13.24 -4.86 -5.79
N GLN A 38 13.27 -3.98 -6.79
CA GLN A 38 12.47 -2.75 -6.76
C GLN A 38 10.96 -3.04 -6.84
N ILE A 39 10.54 -4.01 -7.66
CA ILE A 39 9.13 -4.44 -7.70
C ILE A 39 8.67 -4.96 -6.33
N LYS A 40 9.49 -5.77 -5.64
CA LYS A 40 9.20 -6.22 -4.28
C LYS A 40 9.04 -5.03 -3.32
N ALA A 41 9.93 -4.05 -3.39
CA ALA A 41 9.86 -2.85 -2.55
C ALA A 41 8.57 -2.06 -2.79
N VAL A 42 8.12 -1.94 -4.04
CA VAL A 42 6.83 -1.31 -4.39
C VAL A 42 5.66 -2.09 -3.80
N ARG A 43 5.66 -3.42 -3.94
CA ARG A 43 4.60 -4.28 -3.39
C ARG A 43 4.47 -4.12 -1.86
N GLU A 44 5.61 -4.12 -1.16
CA GLU A 44 5.61 -3.91 0.30
C GLU A 44 5.12 -2.51 0.70
N ALA A 45 5.50 -1.47 -0.05
CA ALA A 45 5.05 -0.11 0.20
C ALA A 45 3.53 0.04 -0.01
N LEU A 46 2.99 -0.61 -1.05
CA LEU A 46 1.55 -0.69 -1.29
C LEU A 46 0.84 -1.44 -0.16
N GLY A 47 1.34 -2.61 0.24
CA GLY A 47 0.77 -3.39 1.35
C GLY A 47 0.71 -2.61 2.67
N LYS A 48 1.80 -1.92 3.02
CA LYS A 48 1.83 -1.03 4.21
C LYS A 48 0.82 0.12 4.10
N THR A 49 0.65 0.69 2.91
CA THR A 49 -0.32 1.78 2.68
C THR A 49 -1.75 1.28 2.81
N ALA A 50 -2.07 0.11 2.25
CA ALA A 50 -3.36 -0.54 2.40
C ALA A 50 -3.68 -0.85 3.87
N ALA A 51 -2.73 -1.40 4.61
CA ALA A 51 -2.89 -1.68 6.05
C ALA A 51 -3.23 -0.41 6.84
N ILE A 52 -2.56 0.71 6.57
CA ILE A 52 -2.84 2.00 7.23
C ILE A 52 -4.25 2.49 6.94
N ILE A 53 -4.70 2.39 5.69
CA ILE A 53 -6.07 2.76 5.29
C ILE A 53 -7.07 1.89 6.05
N LEU A 54 -6.86 0.58 6.07
CA LEU A 54 -7.73 -0.36 6.79
C LEU A 54 -7.79 -0.03 8.28
N THR A 55 -6.65 0.20 8.95
CA THR A 55 -6.62 0.57 10.37
C THR A 55 -7.39 1.86 10.64
N GLN A 56 -7.29 2.87 9.76
CA GLN A 56 -8.03 4.12 9.92
C GLN A 56 -9.53 3.91 9.82
N GLU A 57 -9.99 3.08 8.89
CA GLU A 57 -11.39 2.70 8.76
C GLU A 57 -11.86 1.84 9.95
N SER A 58 -11.02 0.96 10.50
CA SER A 58 -11.35 0.16 11.70
C SER A 58 -11.63 1.05 12.91
N CYS A 59 -10.76 2.03 13.17
CA CYS A 59 -10.95 2.97 14.27
C CYS A 59 -12.21 3.84 14.11
N GLN A 60 -12.71 4.00 12.88
CA GLN A 60 -13.98 4.68 12.61
C GLN A 60 -15.18 3.75 12.86
N LEU A 61 -15.06 2.46 12.55
CA LEU A 61 -16.12 1.47 12.73
C LEU A 61 -16.28 0.99 14.18
N GLU A 62 -15.20 0.93 14.97
CA GLU A 62 -15.28 0.64 16.42
C GLU A 62 -16.17 1.65 17.17
N LYS A 63 -16.24 2.89 16.67
CA LYS A 63 -17.15 3.90 17.21
C LYS A 63 -18.63 3.60 16.92
N ASN A 64 -18.92 2.74 15.95
CA ASN A 64 -20.26 2.46 15.42
C ASN A 64 -20.81 1.06 15.77
N LYS A 65 -20.12 0.26 16.62
CA LYS A 65 -20.58 -1.05 17.15
C LYS A 65 -20.97 -2.15 16.14
N ASN A 66 -20.47 -2.12 14.90
CA ASN A 66 -20.65 -3.21 13.93
C ASN A 66 -19.30 -3.87 13.59
N THR A 67 -18.84 -4.77 14.46
CA THR A 67 -17.46 -5.27 14.48
C THR A 67 -17.24 -6.56 13.67
N HIS A 68 -18.29 -7.31 13.33
CA HIS A 68 -18.15 -8.68 12.82
C HIS A 68 -17.75 -8.77 11.33
N ASP A 69 -18.15 -7.80 10.49
CA ASP A 69 -17.80 -7.81 9.06
C ASP A 69 -16.38 -7.32 8.76
N PHE A 70 -15.84 -6.45 9.63
CA PHE A 70 -14.58 -5.76 9.36
C PHE A 70 -13.36 -6.69 9.35
N LYS A 71 -13.28 -7.62 10.31
CA LYS A 71 -12.15 -8.56 10.41
C LYS A 71 -12.04 -9.46 9.16
N LYS A 72 -13.19 -9.84 8.59
CA LYS A 72 -13.28 -10.67 7.40
C LYS A 72 -12.81 -9.93 6.14
N VAL A 73 -13.24 -8.66 5.98
CA VAL A 73 -12.80 -7.78 4.89
C VAL A 73 -11.30 -7.51 4.95
N VAL A 74 -10.74 -7.28 6.14
CA VAL A 74 -9.29 -7.10 6.33
C VAL A 74 -8.52 -8.36 5.97
N GLU A 75 -8.95 -9.53 6.46
CA GLU A 75 -8.28 -10.80 6.16
C GLU A 75 -8.32 -11.14 4.66
N GLU A 76 -9.40 -10.81 3.96
CA GLU A 76 -9.53 -11.03 2.51
C GLU A 76 -8.66 -10.08 1.68
N LEU A 77 -8.55 -8.81 2.09
CA LEU A 77 -7.69 -7.83 1.43
C LEU A 77 -6.20 -8.08 1.68
N VAL A 78 -5.83 -8.59 2.86
CA VAL A 78 -4.43 -8.93 3.20
C VAL A 78 -3.97 -10.22 2.53
N LYS A 79 -4.87 -11.19 2.29
CA LYS A 79 -4.53 -12.47 1.62
C LYS A 79 -4.11 -12.33 0.16
N ASN A 80 -4.44 -11.22 -0.49
CA ASN A 80 -4.22 -11.00 -1.93
C ASN A 80 -3.14 -9.95 -2.25
N ILE A 81 -2.33 -9.54 -1.26
CA ILE A 81 -1.15 -8.66 -1.40
C ILE A 81 0.13 -9.49 -1.28
#